data_AF-A0A2G2DQ75-F1
#
_entry.id   AF-A0A2G2DQ75-F1
#
_cell.length_a   1.000
_cell.length_b   1.000
_cell.length_c   1.000
_cell.angle_alpha   90.00
_cell.angle_beta   90.00
_cell.angle_gamma   90.00
#
_symmetry.space_group_name_H-M   'P 1'
#
loop_
_entity.id
_entity.type
_entity.pdbx_description
1 polymer ?
#
loop_
_entity_poly.entity_id
_entity_poly.type
_entity_poly.pdbx_seq_one_letter_code
_entity_poly.pdbx_strand_id
1 'polypeptide(L)'
;MGFVVSAAPTYVYQSPSGYIFRLRVPRDLKQVVGKVEFRYSLRAGALRLAKYRARYVASYIQQLFQNVRRNMSEFTPEKITELVKDQ
;
A
#
# COMPACT_ATOMS: atom_id res chain seq x y z
N MET A 1 20.65 -6.31 -24.84
CA MET A 1 20.85 -6.10 -23.40
C MET A 1 20.04 -4.88 -22.98
N GLY A 2 18.79 -5.06 -22.55
CA GLY A 2 17.92 -3.94 -22.15
C GLY A 2 18.13 -3.62 -20.67
N PHE A 3 18.58 -2.41 -20.36
CA PHE A 3 18.68 -1.95 -18.98
C PHE A 3 17.27 -1.85 -18.39
N VAL A 4 16.92 -2.78 -17.49
CA VAL A 4 15.78 -2.61 -16.59
C VAL A 4 16.16 -1.53 -15.59
N VAL A 5 15.93 -0.28 -15.97
CA VAL A 5 15.91 0.82 -15.00
C VAL A 5 14.78 0.45 -14.05
N SER A 6 15.13 -0.07 -12.88
CA SER A 6 14.22 -0.19 -11.73
C SER A 6 13.88 1.23 -11.28
N ALA A 7 13.12 1.94 -12.12
CA ALA A 7 12.49 3.18 -11.75
C ALA A 7 11.64 2.84 -10.53
N ALA A 8 11.87 3.57 -9.44
CA ALA A 8 11.07 3.47 -8.22
C ALA A 8 9.61 3.23 -8.59
N PRO A 9 8.91 2.26 -7.97
CA PRO A 9 7.59 1.83 -8.39
C PRO A 9 6.71 3.06 -8.51
N THR A 10 6.48 3.47 -9.75
CA THR A 10 5.71 4.66 -10.02
C THR A 10 4.29 4.22 -9.75
N TYR A 11 3.76 4.62 -8.60
CA TYR A 11 2.38 4.33 -8.22
C TYR A 11 1.36 4.95 -9.19
N VAL A 12 1.82 5.54 -10.30
CA VAL A 12 1.04 6.13 -11.37
C VAL A 12 1.07 5.19 -12.57
N TYR A 13 -0.11 4.78 -12.99
CA TYR A 13 -0.39 4.11 -14.25
C TYR A 13 -1.10 5.10 -15.19
N GLN A 14 -0.66 5.20 -16.43
CA GLN A 14 -1.32 6.05 -17.43
C GLN A 14 -2.41 5.24 -18.15
N SER A 15 -3.64 5.75 -18.13
CA SER A 15 -4.76 5.26 -18.93
C SER A 15 -5.11 6.25 -20.04
N PRO A 16 -5.82 5.83 -21.11
CA PRO A 16 -6.30 6.75 -22.14
C PRO A 16 -7.16 7.90 -21.59
N SER A 17 -7.81 7.67 -20.45
CA SER A 17 -8.67 8.62 -19.74
C SER A 17 -7.98 9.44 -18.64
N GLY A 18 -6.66 9.29 -18.43
CA GLY A 18 -5.91 10.06 -17.43
C GLY A 18 -4.89 9.23 -16.65
N TYR A 19 -4.65 9.59 -15.39
CA TYR A 19 -3.67 8.92 -14.53
C TYR A 19 -4.35 8.20 -13.38
N ILE A 20 -3.95 6.96 -13.14
CA ILE A 20 -4.48 6.06 -12.12
C ILE A 20 -3.40 5.78 -11.10
N PHE A 21 -3.73 5.92 -9.83
CA PHE A 21 -2.94 5.40 -8.72
C PHE A 21 -3.09 3.89 -8.62
N ARG A 22 -1.99 3.15 -8.49
CA ARG A 22 -2.00 1.72 -8.21
C ARG A 22 -0.94 1.37 -7.15
N LEU A 23 -1.39 0.75 -6.07
CA LEU A 23 -0.51 0.22 -5.01
C LEU A 23 -0.99 -1.17 -4.60
N ARG A 24 -0.09 -2.16 -4.63
CA ARG A 24 -0.41 -3.53 -4.21
C ARG A 24 -0.36 -3.63 -2.69
N VAL A 25 -1.33 -4.33 -2.11
CA VAL A 25 -1.33 -4.65 -0.68
C VAL A 25 -0.36 -5.80 -0.41
N PRO A 26 0.57 -5.67 0.56
CA PRO A 26 1.45 -6.74 1.01
C PRO A 26 0.67 -8.00 1.42
N ARG A 27 1.22 -9.21 1.17
CA ARG A 27 0.49 -10.48 1.39
C ARG A 27 0.06 -10.66 2.85
N ASP A 28 0.91 -10.25 3.77
CA ASP A 28 0.68 -10.22 5.22
C ASP A 28 -0.51 -9.33 5.59
N LEU A 29 -0.71 -8.22 4.89
CA LEU A 29 -1.79 -7.27 5.18
C LEU A 29 -3.07 -7.55 4.41
N LYS A 30 -3.07 -8.47 3.44
CA LYS A 30 -4.26 -8.77 2.64
C LYS A 30 -5.43 -9.27 3.50
N GLN A 31 -5.16 -10.08 4.52
CA GLN A 31 -6.19 -10.64 5.38
C GLN A 31 -6.86 -9.56 6.24
N VAL A 32 -6.11 -8.53 6.66
CA VAL A 32 -6.65 -7.44 7.50
C VAL A 32 -7.25 -6.32 6.68
N VAL A 33 -6.64 -5.96 5.55
CA VAL A 33 -7.12 -4.87 4.69
C VAL A 33 -8.29 -5.33 3.80
N GLY A 34 -8.45 -6.64 3.57
CA GLY A 34 -9.51 -7.22 2.74
C GLY A 34 -9.42 -6.84 1.25
N LYS A 35 -8.34 -6.16 0.83
CA LYS A 35 -8.10 -5.72 -0.55
C LYS A 35 -6.78 -6.25 -1.07
N VAL A 36 -6.74 -6.52 -2.38
CA VAL A 36 -5.53 -6.99 -3.08
C VAL A 36 -4.67 -5.82 -3.57
N GLU A 37 -5.32 -4.74 -4.02
CA GLU A 37 -4.68 -3.52 -4.48
C GLU A 37 -5.56 -2.30 -4.24
N PHE A 38 -4.90 -1.15 -4.08
CA PHE A 38 -5.50 0.17 -4.05
C PHE A 38 -5.44 0.76 -5.45
N ARG A 39 -6.60 1.05 -6.03
CA ARG A 39 -6.73 1.63 -7.36
C ARG A 39 -7.64 2.85 -7.33
N TYR A 40 -7.11 4.02 -7.68
CA TYR A 40 -7.85 5.28 -7.64
C TYR A 40 -7.48 6.18 -8.82
N SER A 41 -8.41 6.99 -9.33
CA SER A 41 -8.04 8.03 -10.31
C SER A 41 -7.32 9.18 -9.61
N LEU A 42 -6.16 9.59 -10.12
CA LEU A 42 -5.40 10.73 -9.60
C LEU A 42 -6.01 12.08 -10.00
N ARG A 43 -7.01 12.08 -10.91
CA ARG A 43 -7.71 13.27 -11.42
C ARG A 43 -6.74 14.41 -11.75
N ALA A 44 -5.67 14.08 -12.48
CA ALA A 44 -4.63 15.02 -12.86
C ALA A 44 -4.53 15.06 -14.38
N GLY A 45 -4.38 16.26 -14.96
CA GLY A 45 -4.13 16.43 -16.40
C GLY A 45 -2.64 16.33 -16.77
N ALA A 46 -1.75 16.47 -15.79
CA ALA A 46 -0.30 16.47 -16.00
C ALA A 46 0.38 15.36 -15.20
N LEU A 47 1.34 14.66 -15.83
CA LEU A 47 2.11 13.57 -15.22
C LEU A 47 2.85 14.01 -13.95
N ARG A 48 3.42 15.21 -13.92
CA ARG A 48 4.13 15.76 -12.75
C ARG A 48 3.20 15.86 -11.54
N LEU A 49 1.98 16.35 -11.74
CA LEU A 49 0.97 16.46 -10.69
C LEU A 49 0.48 15.08 -10.25
N ALA A 50 0.28 14.16 -11.20
CA ALA A 50 -0.08 12.78 -10.92
C ALA A 50 0.98 12.08 -10.04
N LYS A 51 2.27 12.22 -10.38
CA LYS A 51 3.40 11.70 -9.58
C LYS A 51 3.47 12.29 -8.18
N TYR A 52 3.21 13.59 -8.03
CA TYR A 52 3.14 14.23 -6.71
C TYR A 52 2.03 13.65 -5.86
N ARG A 53 0.79 13.62 -6.37
CA ARG A 53 -0.38 13.07 -5.66
C ARG A 53 -0.20 11.60 -5.32
N ALA A 54 0.33 10.82 -6.25
CA ALA A 54 0.58 9.39 -6.04
C ALA A 54 1.61 9.15 -4.94
N ARG A 55 2.68 9.94 -4.86
CA ARG A 55 3.66 9.84 -3.76
C ARG A 55 3.02 10.16 -2.41
N TYR A 56 2.21 11.22 -2.34
CA TYR A 56 1.52 11.60 -1.11
C TYR A 56 0.54 10.52 -0.61
N VAL A 57 -0.25 9.95 -1.52
CA VAL A 57 -1.17 8.84 -1.17
C VAL A 57 -0.39 7.59 -0.77
N ALA A 58 0.70 7.28 -1.47
CA ALA A 58 1.53 6.12 -1.15
C ALA A 58 2.18 6.23 0.23
N SER A 59 2.73 7.40 0.59
CA SER A 59 3.33 7.58 1.92
C SER A 59 2.30 7.38 3.02
N TYR A 60 1.09 7.92 2.85
CA TYR A 60 0.00 7.72 3.81
C TYR A 60 -0.37 6.24 3.95
N ILE A 61 -0.56 5.51 2.84
CA ILE A 61 -0.90 4.08 2.89
C ILE A 61 0.24 3.25 3.50
N GLN A 62 1.50 3.58 3.22
CA GLN A 62 2.65 2.91 3.83
C GLN A 62 2.70 3.12 5.34
N GLN A 63 2.37 4.32 5.82
CA GLN A 63 2.29 4.61 7.24
C GLN A 63 1.17 3.80 7.92
N LEU A 64 0.01 3.69 7.25
CA LEU A 64 -1.08 2.81 7.71
C LEU A 64 -0.64 1.35 7.78
N PHE A 65 0.06 0.85 6.77
CA PHE A 65 0.61 -0.52 6.78
C PHE A 65 1.56 -0.75 7.95
N GLN A 66 2.44 0.21 8.27
CA GLN A 66 3.33 0.11 9.42
C GLN A 66 2.56 0.10 10.74
N ASN A 67 1.53 0.94 10.87
CA ASN A 67 0.68 0.95 12.06
C ASN A 67 -0.04 -0.39 12.24
N VAL A 68 -0.62 -0.95 11.17
CA VAL A 68 -1.27 -2.26 11.23
C VAL A 68 -0.27 -3.35 11.60
N ARG A 69 0.94 -3.35 11.03
CA ARG A 69 2.00 -4.30 11.39
C ARG A 69 2.41 -4.18 12.85
N ARG A 70 2.52 -2.97 13.38
CA ARG A 70 2.85 -2.74 14.80
C ARG A 70 1.78 -3.31 15.72
N ASN A 71 0.50 -3.08 15.40
CA ASN A 71 -0.61 -3.67 16.16
C ASN A 71 -0.65 -5.20 16.00
N MET A 72 -0.43 -5.76 14.80
CA MET A 72 -0.32 -7.21 14.60
C MET A 72 0.82 -7.84 15.41
N SER A 73 1.98 -7.19 15.47
CA SER A 73 3.11 -7.69 16.25
C SER A 73 2.85 -7.64 17.76
N GLU A 74 1.94 -6.79 18.23
CA GLU A 74 1.50 -6.81 19.63
C GLU A 74 0.59 -8.01 19.92
N PHE A 75 0.00 -8.64 18.90
CA PHE A 75 -0.79 -9.87 18.99
C PHE A 75 0.01 -11.08 18.47
N THR A 76 1.19 -11.35 19.01
CA THR A 76 1.88 -12.60 18.68
C THR A 76 1.09 -13.81 19.17
N PRO A 77 1.22 -15.00 18.54
CA PRO A 77 0.53 -16.21 18.96
C PRO A 77 0.78 -16.54 20.44
N GLU A 78 1.97 -16.22 20.94
CA GLU A 78 2.31 -16.42 22.36
C GLU A 78 1.41 -15.57 23.28
N LYS A 79 1.19 -14.30 22.93
CA LYS A 79 0.40 -13.36 23.72
C LYS A 79 -1.11 -13.61 23.62
N ILE A 80 -1.58 -14.11 22.46
CA ILE A 80 -2.96 -14.60 22.29
C ILE A 80 -3.19 -15.83 23.16
N THR A 81 -2.21 -16.74 23.24
CA THR A 81 -2.30 -17.97 24.06
C THR A 81 -2.30 -17.63 25.56
N GLU A 82 -1.55 -16.62 26.00
CA GLU A 82 -1.62 -16.13 27.38
C GLU A 82 -2.97 -15.49 27.71
N LEU A 83 -3.53 -14.67 26.80
CA LEU A 83 -4.86 -14.06 27.01
C LEU A 83 -6.02 -15.06 27.06
N VAL A 84 -5.91 -16.19 26.35
CA VAL A 84 -6.93 -17.26 26.37
C VAL A 84 -6.82 -18.15 27.62
N LYS A 85 -5.65 -18.19 28.28
CA LYS A 85 -5.45 -18.96 29.52
C LYS A 85 -5.98 -18.27 30.78
N ASP A 86 -6.27 -16.98 30.70
CA ASP A 86 -6.79 -16.16 31.82
C ASP A 86 -8.33 -16.05 31.81
N GLN A 87 -9.02 -16.92 31.06
CA GLN A 87 -10.48 -17.10 31.12
C GLN A 87 -10.88 -18.46 31.70
#